data_AF-A0A370TS52-F1
#
_entry.id   AF-A0A370TS52-F1
#
_cell.length_a   1.000
_cell.length_b   1.000
_cell.length_c   1.000
_cell.angle_alpha   90.00
_cell.angle_beta   90.00
_cell.angle_gamma   90.00
#
_symmetry.space_group_name_H-M   'P 1'
#
loop_
_entity.id
_entity.type
_entity.pdbx_description
1 polymer ?
#
loop_
_entity_poly.entity_id
_entity_poly.type
_entity_poly.pdbx_seq_one_letter_code
_entity_poly.pdbx_strand_id
1 'polypeptide(L)'
;MVKNLALIALLASLSLAAPTVRVLDTRSPEALNIGLGLDIDLNLSVSASVGFNANIAVALEACIAGVASGVIDVDAKLALLAWIQDGGSRFFNPSVCKEIISWCNGDSHYQLPAPVSTALTVALEVDVAISATGGYMPYFNSYIQKSHKDECACSVIPASPQASLLEFLHGSVGAALDIEIQAALQLCASGGIAATLSASSHASLLAWLEISVCPLEVELVALVRAWLSIGTGITLPSAPSHPDPSTSYVLDHQTQLELLAWIETSVFASLDVSIQASLYVCVSGGVSAALDVTALAALTTYVSGPNCELPATLQASIELWLSAYAGVGLEVGTAIDAYAYVNAGVDIEAEVDISGHLSTASSSNVSSFCSSHGEGLPTHVLDCLNHASQGGLAIDLEIEAAIALATFLADESCPLEATVRATLLVWLSIGGLKGVTLGADVIAVIKAAVDAGLAAELSSVVRGALGLAVNGQVAAVLSVAARAEVAAFLLVDVKIGAVLDVDVVASVCGWLSGVGISH
;
A
#
# COMPACT_ATOMS: atom_id res chain seq x y z
N MET A 1 24.37 52.28 -11.01
CA MET A 1 25.75 51.94 -10.59
C MET A 1 25.78 51.17 -9.25
N VAL A 2 24.77 50.31 -8.99
CA VAL A 2 24.57 49.59 -7.70
C VAL A 2 24.78 48.06 -7.83
N LYS A 3 24.92 47.54 -9.06
CA LYS A 3 25.05 46.10 -9.35
C LYS A 3 26.40 45.50 -8.95
N ASN A 4 27.45 46.29 -8.78
CA ASN A 4 28.79 45.79 -8.42
C ASN A 4 28.98 45.64 -6.91
N LEU A 5 28.22 46.37 -6.06
CA LEU A 5 28.37 46.28 -4.61
C LEU A 5 27.73 45.00 -4.06
N ALA A 6 26.59 44.59 -4.62
CA ALA A 6 25.91 43.34 -4.26
C ALA A 6 26.71 42.11 -4.70
N LEU A 7 27.34 42.13 -5.88
CA LEU A 7 28.19 41.04 -6.35
C LEU A 7 29.48 40.90 -5.52
N ILE A 8 30.06 42.03 -5.08
CA ILE A 8 31.23 42.04 -4.18
C ILE A 8 30.85 41.58 -2.78
N ALA A 9 29.66 41.92 -2.28
CA ALA A 9 29.14 41.41 -1.01
C ALA A 9 28.84 39.90 -1.06
N LEU A 10 28.36 39.39 -2.20
CA LEU A 10 28.14 37.96 -2.43
C LEU A 10 29.46 37.18 -2.56
N LEU A 11 30.46 37.74 -3.24
CA LEU A 11 31.79 37.14 -3.34
C LEU A 11 32.57 37.21 -2.02
N ALA A 12 32.39 38.26 -1.22
CA ALA A 12 32.97 38.38 0.12
C ALA A 12 32.35 37.37 1.10
N SER A 13 31.04 37.14 1.03
CA SER A 13 30.34 36.12 1.83
C SER A 13 30.71 34.69 1.41
N LEU A 14 30.90 34.43 0.10
CA LEU A 14 31.43 33.15 -0.37
C LEU A 14 32.90 32.92 0.03
N SER A 15 33.70 33.98 0.18
CA SER A 15 35.08 33.87 0.70
C SER A 15 35.13 33.60 2.22
N LEU A 16 34.10 33.98 2.98
CA LEU A 16 33.93 33.64 4.39
C LEU A 16 33.37 32.22 4.61
N ALA A 17 32.72 31.64 3.59
CA ALA A 17 32.17 30.29 3.60
C ALA A 17 33.17 29.22 3.11
N ALA A 18 34.42 29.58 2.77
CA ALA A 18 35.47 28.61 2.53
C ALA A 18 35.82 27.90 3.86
N PRO A 19 35.90 26.55 3.90
CA PRO A 19 36.09 25.82 5.14
C PRO A 19 37.54 25.95 5.60
N THR A 20 37.86 26.94 6.42
CA THR A 20 39.05 26.84 7.28
C THR A 20 38.70 26.01 8.49
N VAL A 21 38.93 24.70 8.32
CA VAL A 21 39.15 23.76 9.41
C VAL A 21 39.98 24.43 10.50
N ARG A 22 39.41 24.64 11.69
CA ARG A 22 40.13 24.61 12.97
C ARG A 22 39.16 24.63 14.16
N VAL A 23 39.18 23.50 14.85
CA VAL A 23 38.81 23.30 16.25
C VAL A 23 39.19 24.50 17.13
N LEU A 24 38.26 24.98 17.97
CA LEU A 24 38.47 25.65 19.28
C LEU A 24 37.07 25.96 19.85
N ASP A 25 36.53 25.09 20.70
CA ASP A 25 36.57 25.12 22.17
C ASP A 25 35.43 25.94 22.80
N THR A 26 34.63 25.24 23.61
CA THR A 26 33.44 25.70 24.30
C THR A 26 33.83 26.42 25.58
N ARG A 27 33.74 27.77 25.62
CA ARG A 27 33.47 28.61 26.83
C ARG A 27 33.69 30.11 26.57
N SER A 28 32.64 30.81 26.11
CA SER A 28 32.21 32.18 26.50
C SER A 28 31.40 32.85 25.36
N PRO A 29 30.34 33.62 25.65
CA PRO A 29 29.54 34.31 24.64
C PRO A 29 30.06 35.74 24.49
N GLU A 30 30.88 36.00 23.46
CA GLU A 30 31.15 37.36 23.01
C GLU A 30 30.66 37.51 21.56
N ALA A 31 29.66 38.38 21.41
CA ALA A 31 29.10 38.79 20.14
C ALA A 31 30.21 39.31 19.22
N LEU A 32 30.33 38.73 18.03
CA LEU A 32 31.06 39.29 16.91
C LEU A 32 30.35 40.58 16.46
N ASN A 33 30.68 41.69 17.12
CA ASN A 33 30.24 43.03 16.74
C ASN A 33 31.04 43.53 15.54
N ILE A 34 30.52 43.27 14.33
CA ILE A 34 31.03 43.86 13.09
C ILE A 34 30.34 45.20 12.81
N GLY A 35 30.46 46.16 13.72
CA GLY A 35 30.41 47.61 13.44
C GLY A 35 29.33 48.21 12.54
N LEU A 36 28.16 47.58 12.35
CA LEU A 36 27.09 48.07 11.47
C LEU A 36 25.76 48.40 12.17
N GLY A 37 25.67 48.27 13.50
CA GLY A 37 24.48 48.67 14.26
C GLY A 37 23.19 47.95 13.83
N LEU A 38 23.31 46.83 13.11
CA LEU A 38 22.24 45.92 12.81
C LEU A 38 22.40 44.74 13.75
N ASP A 39 21.46 44.55 14.67
CA ASP A 39 21.20 43.23 15.26
C ASP A 39 20.76 42.32 14.10
N ILE A 40 21.73 41.77 13.37
CA ILE A 40 21.50 40.62 12.52
C ILE A 40 21.45 39.46 13.49
N ASP A 41 20.24 39.13 13.91
CA ASP A 41 19.97 37.92 14.67
C ASP A 41 20.33 36.74 13.76
N LEU A 42 21.57 36.27 13.88
CA LEU A 42 22.19 35.18 13.11
C LEU A 42 21.51 33.81 13.37
N ASN A 43 20.41 33.81 14.15
CA ASN A 43 19.55 32.67 14.44
C ASN A 43 18.15 32.78 13.79
N LEU A 44 17.90 33.73 12.87
CA LEU A 44 16.66 33.70 12.08
C LEU A 44 16.69 32.52 11.10
N SER A 45 16.15 31.38 11.55
CA SER A 45 15.77 30.28 10.67
C SER A 45 14.26 30.18 10.58
N VAL A 46 13.75 29.88 9.39
CA VAL A 46 12.32 29.56 9.16
C VAL A 46 11.87 28.46 10.12
N SER A 47 12.76 27.48 10.39
CA SER A 47 12.57 26.36 11.33
C SER A 47 12.30 26.75 12.77
N ALA A 48 12.85 27.88 13.21
CA ALA A 48 12.76 28.38 14.59
C ALA A 48 11.69 29.47 14.74
N SER A 49 10.99 29.80 13.65
CA SER A 49 10.02 30.89 13.64
C SER A 49 8.74 30.48 14.38
N VAL A 50 8.32 31.35 15.30
CA VAL A 50 7.10 31.18 16.07
C VAL A 50 5.91 31.01 15.13
N GLY A 51 5.15 29.94 15.32
CA GLY A 51 3.92 29.65 14.57
C GLY A 51 4.11 28.92 13.24
N PHE A 52 5.35 28.62 12.81
CA PHE A 52 5.58 27.80 11.62
C PHE A 52 5.06 26.37 11.83
N ASN A 53 4.32 25.85 10.85
CA ASN A 53 3.66 24.56 10.91
C ASN A 53 3.53 23.96 9.49
N ALA A 54 3.01 22.74 9.38
CA ALA A 54 2.90 22.05 8.09
C ALA A 54 1.98 22.75 7.09
N ASN A 55 0.89 23.35 7.56
CA ASN A 55 -0.02 24.12 6.72
C ASN A 55 0.68 25.34 6.08
N ILE A 56 1.64 25.94 6.78
CA ILE A 56 2.50 27.01 6.22
C ILE A 56 3.49 26.44 5.20
N ALA A 57 4.09 25.27 5.49
CA ALA A 57 4.99 24.60 4.55
C ALA A 57 4.27 24.24 3.23
N VAL A 58 3.06 23.66 3.30
CA VAL A 58 2.18 23.35 2.16
C VAL A 58 1.93 24.59 1.31
N ALA A 59 1.54 25.71 1.94
CA ALA A 59 1.19 26.91 1.20
C ALA A 59 2.41 27.62 0.60
N LEU A 60 3.58 27.58 1.25
CA LEU A 60 4.83 28.11 0.70
C LEU A 60 5.34 27.27 -0.47
N GLU A 61 5.22 25.95 -0.38
CA GLU A 61 5.54 25.02 -1.46
C GLU A 61 4.75 25.36 -2.74
N ALA A 62 3.44 25.53 -2.58
CA ALA A 62 2.54 25.90 -3.67
C ALA A 62 2.85 27.29 -4.25
N CYS A 63 3.16 28.28 -3.40
CA CYS A 63 3.56 29.61 -3.82
C CYS A 63 4.83 29.58 -4.70
N ILE A 64 5.81 28.76 -4.34
CA ILE A 64 7.07 28.66 -5.06
C ILE A 64 6.92 27.85 -6.34
N ALA A 65 6.14 26.76 -6.30
CA ALA A 65 5.81 25.94 -7.46
C ALA A 65 4.95 26.68 -8.50
N GLY A 66 4.45 27.88 -8.21
CA GLY A 66 3.63 28.68 -9.12
C GLY A 66 2.18 28.21 -9.21
N VAL A 67 1.71 27.52 -8.18
CA VAL A 67 0.36 26.93 -8.12
C VAL A 67 -0.67 28.02 -7.84
N ALA A 68 -1.85 27.91 -8.46
CA ALA A 68 -2.96 28.82 -8.23
C ALA A 68 -3.52 28.63 -6.81
N SER A 69 -3.94 29.73 -6.15
CA SER A 69 -4.40 29.67 -4.76
C SER A 69 -5.65 28.80 -4.55
N GLY A 70 -6.47 28.57 -5.58
CA GLY A 70 -7.64 27.71 -5.50
C GLY A 70 -7.33 26.22 -5.31
N VAL A 71 -6.11 25.81 -5.63
CA VAL A 71 -5.70 24.40 -5.68
C VAL A 71 -5.27 23.87 -4.31
N ILE A 72 -5.04 24.78 -3.36
CA ILE A 72 -4.54 24.48 -2.02
C ILE A 72 -5.65 24.64 -0.99
N ASP A 73 -5.62 23.78 0.02
CA ASP A 73 -6.57 23.80 1.12
C ASP A 73 -6.68 25.17 1.81
N VAL A 74 -7.89 25.51 2.23
CA VAL A 74 -8.20 26.79 2.86
C VAL A 74 -7.45 26.98 4.18
N ASP A 75 -7.23 25.90 4.95
CA ASP A 75 -6.53 25.96 6.22
C ASP A 75 -5.03 26.24 6.04
N ALA A 76 -4.44 25.74 4.96
CA ALA A 76 -3.06 26.06 4.56
C ALA A 76 -2.91 27.55 4.20
N LYS A 77 -3.86 28.10 3.44
CA LYS A 77 -3.87 29.53 3.09
C LYS A 77 -4.07 30.43 4.30
N LEU A 78 -4.98 30.06 5.21
CA LEU A 78 -5.23 30.81 6.45
C LEU A 78 -4.02 30.78 7.39
N ALA A 79 -3.36 29.62 7.51
CA ALA A 79 -2.14 29.50 8.30
C ALA A 79 -1.00 30.35 7.74
N LEU A 80 -0.79 30.34 6.41
CA LEU A 80 0.21 31.20 5.77
C LEU A 80 -0.12 32.68 5.92
N LEU A 81 -1.39 33.07 5.76
CA LEU A 81 -1.83 34.45 5.93
C LEU A 81 -1.56 34.96 7.35
N ALA A 82 -1.94 34.18 8.36
CA ALA A 82 -1.71 34.52 9.76
C ALA A 82 -0.21 34.61 10.09
N TRP A 83 0.59 33.68 9.56
CA TRP A 83 2.03 33.69 9.77
C TRP A 83 2.70 34.91 9.11
N ILE A 84 2.40 35.22 7.84
CA ILE A 84 2.97 36.38 7.14
C ILE A 84 2.60 37.70 7.81
N GLN A 85 1.39 37.81 8.39
CA GLN A 85 0.94 39.00 9.12
C GLN A 85 1.58 39.18 10.50
N ASP A 86 2.25 38.15 11.02
CA ASP A 86 2.95 38.16 12.29
C ASP A 86 4.44 37.84 12.07
N GLY A 87 4.91 36.67 12.55
CA GLY A 87 6.30 36.25 12.52
C GLY A 87 6.90 35.92 11.15
N GLY A 88 6.14 35.88 10.07
CA GLY A 88 6.61 35.57 8.71
C GLY A 88 7.14 36.79 7.95
N SER A 89 6.63 38.00 8.27
CA SER A 89 6.99 39.26 7.60
C SER A 89 8.48 39.63 7.67
N ARG A 90 9.21 39.08 8.65
CA ARG A 90 10.66 39.30 8.84
C ARG A 90 11.54 38.55 7.83
N PHE A 91 11.01 37.54 7.15
CA PHE A 91 11.77 36.71 6.20
C PHE A 91 11.69 37.21 4.75
N PHE A 92 10.66 37.98 4.41
CA PHE A 92 10.43 38.45 3.05
C PHE A 92 10.31 39.96 2.98
N ASN A 93 10.65 40.55 1.84
CA ASN A 93 10.47 41.99 1.68
C ASN A 93 8.96 42.35 1.68
N PRO A 94 8.59 43.60 2.00
CA PRO A 94 7.19 44.00 2.10
C PRO A 94 6.38 43.79 0.80
N SER A 95 7.02 43.89 -0.36
CA SER A 95 6.41 43.61 -1.66
C SER A 95 6.06 42.13 -1.85
N VAL A 96 6.94 41.21 -1.46
CA VAL A 96 6.69 39.76 -1.52
C VAL A 96 5.62 39.39 -0.50
N CYS A 97 5.67 39.94 0.72
CA CYS A 97 4.62 39.74 1.73
C CYS A 97 3.24 40.18 1.20
N LYS A 98 3.17 41.34 0.53
CA LYS A 98 1.92 41.84 -0.05
C LYS A 98 1.35 40.91 -1.11
N GLU A 99 2.20 40.35 -1.96
CA GLU A 99 1.78 39.44 -3.02
C GLU A 99 1.40 38.05 -2.46
N ILE A 100 2.10 37.55 -1.43
CA ILE A 100 1.69 36.33 -0.70
C ILE A 100 0.32 36.53 -0.03
N ILE A 101 0.11 37.68 0.62
CA ILE A 101 -1.20 38.03 1.19
C ILE A 101 -2.27 38.09 0.09
N SER A 102 -1.93 38.62 -1.09
CA SER A 102 -2.83 38.68 -2.23
C SER A 102 -3.12 37.28 -2.79
N TRP A 103 -2.17 36.36 -2.74
CA TRP A 103 -2.36 34.95 -3.10
C TRP A 103 -3.26 34.23 -2.12
N CYS A 104 -3.05 34.38 -0.81
CA CYS A 104 -3.90 33.76 0.21
C CYS A 104 -5.37 34.24 0.13
N ASN A 105 -5.58 35.51 -0.24
CA ASN A 105 -6.91 36.12 -0.38
C ASN A 105 -7.44 36.14 -1.83
N GLY A 106 -6.67 35.60 -2.77
CA GLY A 106 -6.96 35.67 -4.19
C GLY A 106 -8.12 34.77 -4.59
N ASP A 107 -8.66 35.01 -5.79
CA ASP A 107 -9.61 34.07 -6.40
C ASP A 107 -8.94 32.72 -6.72
N SER A 108 -9.74 31.71 -7.07
CA SER A 108 -9.28 30.34 -7.32
C SER A 108 -8.20 30.21 -8.40
N HIS A 109 -7.97 31.25 -9.20
CA HIS A 109 -7.06 31.27 -10.33
C HIS A 109 -5.83 32.16 -10.11
N TYR A 110 -5.75 32.86 -8.98
CA TYR A 110 -4.67 33.78 -8.71
C TYR A 110 -3.35 33.02 -8.47
N GLN A 111 -2.36 33.32 -9.30
CA GLN A 111 -0.98 32.82 -9.20
C GLN A 111 -0.05 33.96 -8.81
N LEU A 112 1.01 33.64 -8.06
CA LEU A 112 2.04 34.63 -7.78
C LEU A 112 2.76 35.04 -9.08
N PRO A 113 3.03 36.34 -9.28
CA PRO A 113 3.83 36.77 -10.42
C PRO A 113 5.21 36.09 -10.40
N ALA A 114 5.70 35.63 -11.55
CA ALA A 114 7.00 34.93 -11.65
C ALA A 114 8.20 35.66 -10.99
N PRO A 115 8.31 37.01 -11.03
CA PRO A 115 9.35 37.72 -10.31
C PRO A 115 9.25 37.61 -8.78
N VAL A 116 8.04 37.42 -8.25
CA VAL A 116 7.75 37.27 -6.82
C VAL A 116 8.06 35.86 -6.35
N SER A 117 7.65 34.83 -7.11
CA SER A 117 8.02 33.44 -6.79
C SER A 117 9.53 33.24 -6.84
N THR A 118 10.22 33.84 -7.82
CA THR A 118 11.69 33.83 -7.90
C THR A 118 12.32 34.51 -6.68
N ALA A 119 11.79 35.67 -6.26
CA ALA A 119 12.29 36.37 -5.08
C ALA A 119 12.05 35.57 -3.78
N LEU A 120 10.94 34.82 -3.71
CA LEU A 120 10.61 33.93 -2.61
C LEU A 120 11.59 32.74 -2.53
N THR A 121 11.88 32.08 -3.66
CA THR A 121 12.87 31.00 -3.74
C THR A 121 14.25 31.45 -3.25
N VAL A 122 14.73 32.59 -3.78
CA VAL A 122 16.05 33.13 -3.41
C VAL A 122 16.10 33.48 -1.92
N ALA A 123 15.02 34.01 -1.35
CA ALA A 123 14.97 34.33 0.07
C ALA A 123 15.06 33.07 0.97
N LEU A 124 14.45 31.96 0.53
CA LEU A 124 14.44 30.69 1.28
C LEU A 124 15.73 29.89 1.13
N GLU A 125 16.37 29.92 -0.05
CA GLU A 125 17.63 29.20 -0.28
C GLU A 125 18.83 29.76 0.51
N VAL A 126 18.70 30.98 1.05
CA VAL A 126 19.68 31.58 1.96
C VAL A 126 19.59 30.98 3.38
N ASP A 127 18.49 30.31 3.73
CA ASP A 127 18.34 29.63 5.02
C ASP A 127 19.21 28.35 5.06
N VAL A 128 20.07 28.26 6.08
CA VAL A 128 21.02 27.16 6.25
C VAL A 128 20.32 25.80 6.41
N ALA A 129 19.15 25.77 7.05
CA ALA A 129 18.38 24.53 7.24
C ALA A 129 17.76 24.04 5.92
N ILE A 130 17.31 24.98 5.07
CA ILE A 130 16.77 24.69 3.74
C ILE A 130 17.87 24.21 2.78
N SER A 131 19.04 24.85 2.83
CA SER A 131 20.19 24.44 2.04
C SER A 131 20.69 23.04 2.43
N ALA A 132 20.69 22.73 3.74
CA ALA A 132 21.13 21.42 4.26
C ALA A 132 20.24 20.25 3.83
N THR A 133 18.95 20.48 3.52
CA THR A 133 18.03 19.45 3.00
C THR A 133 18.10 19.29 1.49
N GLY A 134 18.96 20.04 0.79
CA GLY A 134 19.08 19.98 -0.67
C GLY A 134 18.08 20.89 -1.41
N GLY A 135 17.49 21.88 -0.72
CA GLY A 135 16.57 22.86 -1.30
C GLY A 135 15.27 23.02 -0.52
N TYR A 136 14.45 23.98 -0.94
CA TYR A 136 13.17 24.31 -0.29
C TYR A 136 12.13 23.19 -0.41
N MET A 137 12.11 22.47 -1.54
CA MET A 137 11.11 21.42 -1.78
C MET A 137 11.32 20.20 -0.85
N PRO A 138 12.53 19.60 -0.77
CA PRO A 138 12.81 18.56 0.23
C PRO A 138 12.60 19.03 1.68
N TYR A 139 12.90 20.31 1.98
CA TYR A 139 12.71 20.89 3.29
C TYR A 139 11.23 20.90 3.71
N PHE A 140 10.35 21.45 2.86
CA PHE A 140 8.93 21.55 3.14
C PHE A 140 8.27 20.17 3.16
N ASN A 141 8.60 19.29 2.23
CA ASN A 141 8.11 17.91 2.21
C ASN A 141 8.45 17.17 3.52
N SER A 142 9.66 17.35 4.05
CA SER A 142 10.08 16.77 5.33
C SER A 142 9.27 17.31 6.52
N TYR A 143 8.88 18.59 6.47
CA TYR A 143 8.08 19.20 7.52
C TYR A 143 6.63 18.72 7.48
N ILE A 144 6.08 18.56 6.28
CA ILE A 144 4.73 18.04 6.07
C ILE A 144 4.69 16.57 6.52
N GLN A 145 5.64 15.74 6.09
CA GLN A 145 5.74 14.34 6.51
C GLN A 145 5.81 14.17 8.04
N LYS A 146 6.65 14.98 8.71
CA LYS A 146 6.76 14.97 10.18
C LYS A 146 5.46 15.36 10.89
N SER A 147 4.66 16.26 10.32
CA SER A 147 3.37 16.64 10.89
C SER A 147 2.34 15.52 10.86
N HIS A 148 2.54 14.55 9.96
CA HIS A 148 1.81 13.30 9.87
C HIS A 148 2.50 12.16 10.64
N LYS A 149 3.44 12.43 11.56
CA LYS A 149 4.16 11.41 12.36
C LYS A 149 4.85 10.31 11.53
N ASP A 150 5.29 10.63 10.32
CA ASP A 150 5.83 9.66 9.36
C ASP A 150 4.81 8.61 8.85
N GLU A 151 3.51 8.79 9.13
CA GLU A 151 2.40 7.95 8.63
C GLU A 151 1.96 8.38 7.21
N CYS A 152 2.26 9.62 6.79
CA CYS A 152 2.07 10.03 5.41
C CYS A 152 3.16 9.41 4.54
N ALA A 153 2.76 8.56 3.60
CA ALA A 153 3.65 8.00 2.59
C ALA A 153 4.15 9.05 1.57
N CYS A 154 3.88 10.35 1.79
CA CYS A 154 4.48 11.57 1.21
C CYS A 154 5.64 11.31 0.23
N SER A 155 5.31 10.79 -0.95
CA SER A 155 6.27 10.39 -1.96
C SER A 155 6.23 11.38 -3.12
N VAL A 156 7.38 11.53 -3.76
CA VAL A 156 7.55 12.41 -4.91
C VAL A 156 7.88 11.53 -6.09
N ILE A 157 7.34 11.85 -7.26
CA ILE A 157 7.71 11.15 -8.51
C ILE A 157 9.22 11.30 -8.78
N PRO A 158 9.90 10.34 -9.43
CA PRO A 158 11.34 10.45 -9.68
C PRO A 158 11.70 11.65 -10.57
N ALA A 159 12.93 12.17 -10.43
CA ALA A 159 13.36 13.42 -11.09
C ALA A 159 13.27 13.42 -12.63
N SER A 160 13.45 12.27 -13.28
CA SER A 160 13.35 12.16 -14.75
C SER A 160 11.90 12.30 -15.25
N PRO A 161 10.91 11.62 -14.65
CA PRO A 161 9.48 11.89 -14.85
C PRO A 161 9.04 13.32 -14.52
N GLN A 162 9.60 13.95 -13.48
CA GLN A 162 9.30 15.36 -13.15
C GLN A 162 9.65 16.30 -14.31
N ALA A 163 10.86 16.15 -14.87
CA ALA A 163 11.31 16.94 -16.01
C ALA A 163 10.40 16.73 -17.24
N SER A 164 9.98 15.48 -17.47
CA SER A 164 9.08 15.12 -18.57
C SER A 164 7.68 15.73 -18.40
N LEU A 165 7.17 15.76 -17.16
CA LEU A 165 5.89 16.40 -16.84
C LEU A 165 5.96 17.92 -16.99
N LEU A 166 7.07 18.53 -16.58
CA LEU A 166 7.30 19.97 -16.72
C LEU A 166 7.42 20.38 -18.20
N GLU A 167 8.07 19.56 -19.03
CA GLU A 167 8.14 19.75 -20.48
C GLU A 167 6.73 19.65 -21.12
N PHE A 168 5.93 18.68 -20.69
CA PHE A 168 4.53 18.55 -21.12
C PHE A 168 3.70 19.79 -20.74
N LEU A 169 3.84 20.30 -19.51
CA LEU A 169 3.10 21.47 -19.02
C LEU A 169 3.45 22.76 -19.78
N HIS A 170 4.70 22.89 -20.21
CA HIS A 170 5.14 23.99 -21.08
C HIS A 170 4.77 23.79 -22.57
N GLY A 171 4.31 22.60 -22.94
CA GLY A 171 3.80 22.30 -24.27
C GLY A 171 2.44 22.93 -24.56
N SER A 172 2.05 22.93 -25.85
CA SER A 172 0.78 23.51 -26.30
C SER A 172 -0.46 22.84 -25.71
N VAL A 173 -0.38 21.54 -25.39
CA VAL A 173 -1.45 20.78 -24.75
C VAL A 173 -1.54 21.09 -23.26
N GLY A 174 -0.39 21.14 -22.56
CA GLY A 174 -0.32 21.49 -21.14
C GLY A 174 -0.81 22.90 -20.84
N ALA A 175 -0.50 23.87 -21.71
CA ALA A 175 -0.98 25.25 -21.59
C ALA A 175 -2.49 25.42 -21.84
N ALA A 176 -3.15 24.42 -22.44
CA ALA A 176 -4.59 24.43 -22.74
C ALA A 176 -5.42 23.66 -21.70
N LEU A 177 -4.79 23.10 -20.66
CA LEU A 177 -5.47 22.40 -19.59
C LEU A 177 -6.31 23.35 -18.75
N ASP A 178 -7.32 22.78 -18.08
CA ASP A 178 -7.97 23.48 -16.98
C ASP A 178 -6.92 23.87 -15.93
N ILE A 179 -7.06 25.08 -15.43
CA ILE A 179 -6.10 25.70 -14.51
C ILE A 179 -5.93 24.91 -13.21
N GLU A 180 -6.96 24.20 -12.75
CA GLU A 180 -6.90 23.33 -11.57
C GLU A 180 -6.02 22.10 -11.84
N ILE A 181 -6.23 21.45 -13.00
CA ILE A 181 -5.45 20.29 -13.45
C ILE A 181 -4.00 20.69 -13.74
N GLN A 182 -3.81 21.81 -14.44
CA GLN A 182 -2.48 22.35 -14.77
C GLN A 182 -1.68 22.63 -13.50
N ALA A 183 -2.30 23.27 -12.51
CA ALA A 183 -1.64 23.63 -11.27
C ALA A 183 -1.33 22.40 -10.37
N ALA A 184 -2.22 21.40 -10.34
CA ALA A 184 -1.96 20.15 -9.64
C ALA A 184 -0.79 19.34 -10.26
N LEU A 185 -0.72 19.29 -11.60
CA LEU A 185 0.40 18.70 -12.32
C LEU A 185 1.69 19.50 -12.14
N GLN A 186 1.60 20.84 -12.09
CA GLN A 186 2.75 21.72 -11.84
C GLN A 186 3.36 21.46 -10.46
N LEU A 187 2.53 21.21 -9.45
CA LEU A 187 2.97 20.84 -8.12
C LEU A 187 3.68 19.49 -8.11
N CYS A 188 3.10 18.49 -8.79
CA CYS A 188 3.71 17.17 -8.98
C CYS A 188 5.08 17.27 -9.67
N ALA A 189 5.17 18.05 -10.76
CA ALA A 189 6.39 18.26 -11.54
C ALA A 189 7.47 19.01 -10.76
N SER A 190 7.08 19.86 -9.82
CA SER A 190 8.01 20.64 -8.99
C SER A 190 8.60 19.82 -7.84
N GLY A 191 8.17 18.56 -7.68
CA GLY A 191 8.61 17.69 -6.60
C GLY A 191 7.79 17.82 -5.33
N GLY A 192 6.56 18.35 -5.43
CA GLY A 192 5.65 18.46 -4.31
C GLY A 192 4.93 17.16 -3.97
N ILE A 193 4.27 17.12 -2.83
CA ILE A 193 3.51 15.94 -2.36
C ILE A 193 2.01 16.13 -2.57
N ALA A 194 1.28 15.08 -2.97
CA ALA A 194 -0.16 15.19 -3.28
C ALA A 194 -1.04 15.61 -2.08
N ALA A 195 -0.53 15.45 -0.85
CA ALA A 195 -1.17 15.89 0.40
C ALA A 195 -1.51 17.38 0.43
N THR A 196 -0.79 18.17 -0.36
CA THR A 196 -0.91 19.63 -0.44
C THR A 196 -2.10 20.10 -1.26
N LEU A 197 -2.67 19.22 -2.09
CA LEU A 197 -3.82 19.52 -2.94
C LEU A 197 -5.10 19.61 -2.11
N SER A 198 -5.98 20.52 -2.50
CA SER A 198 -7.37 20.50 -2.03
C SER A 198 -8.07 19.23 -2.53
N ALA A 199 -9.13 18.82 -1.82
CA ALA A 199 -9.92 17.67 -2.22
C ALA A 199 -10.56 17.83 -3.61
N SER A 200 -10.93 19.06 -4.00
CA SER A 200 -11.49 19.32 -5.34
C SER A 200 -10.42 19.13 -6.42
N SER A 201 -9.21 19.64 -6.20
CA SER A 201 -8.12 19.57 -7.17
C SER A 201 -7.58 18.17 -7.32
N HIS A 202 -7.56 17.39 -6.22
CA HIS A 202 -7.26 15.96 -6.25
C HIS A 202 -8.27 15.19 -7.11
N ALA A 203 -9.58 15.39 -6.86
CA ALA A 203 -10.64 14.73 -7.62
C ALA A 203 -10.67 15.15 -9.11
N SER A 204 -10.49 16.44 -9.40
CA SER A 204 -10.42 16.98 -10.75
C SER A 204 -9.25 16.38 -11.53
N LEU A 205 -8.07 16.24 -10.89
CA LEU A 205 -6.90 15.65 -11.53
C LEU A 205 -7.07 14.14 -11.74
N LEU A 206 -7.63 13.41 -10.77
CA LEU A 206 -7.89 11.98 -10.90
C LEU A 206 -8.86 11.70 -12.04
N ALA A 207 -9.99 12.41 -12.10
CA ALA A 207 -10.98 12.28 -13.17
C ALA A 207 -10.38 12.61 -14.54
N TRP A 208 -9.45 13.57 -14.60
CA TRP A 208 -8.74 13.90 -15.85
C TRP A 208 -7.78 12.80 -16.30
N LEU A 209 -7.13 12.09 -15.36
CA LEU A 209 -6.27 10.95 -15.66
C LEU A 209 -7.06 9.72 -16.15
N GLU A 210 -8.38 9.66 -15.90
CA GLU A 210 -9.28 8.56 -16.29
C GLU A 210 -9.94 8.76 -17.65
N ILE A 211 -9.71 9.91 -18.31
CA ILE A 211 -10.27 10.15 -19.64
C ILE A 211 -9.66 9.15 -20.63
N SER A 212 -10.53 8.55 -21.47
CA SER A 212 -10.19 7.52 -22.47
C SER A 212 -8.99 7.81 -23.40
N VAL A 213 -8.60 9.08 -23.56
CA VAL A 213 -7.39 9.50 -24.27
C VAL A 213 -6.68 10.58 -23.45
N CYS A 214 -5.94 10.16 -22.42
CA CYS A 214 -5.07 11.07 -21.66
C CYS A 214 -3.89 11.50 -22.54
N PRO A 215 -3.55 12.80 -22.61
CA PRO A 215 -2.44 13.29 -23.43
C PRO A 215 -1.05 13.03 -22.83
N LEU A 216 -0.98 12.50 -21.60
CA LEU A 216 0.27 12.04 -20.99
C LEU A 216 0.62 10.62 -21.47
N GLU A 217 1.91 10.31 -21.46
CA GLU A 217 2.38 8.94 -21.69
C GLU A 217 1.88 8.00 -20.58
N VAL A 218 1.61 6.73 -20.94
CA VAL A 218 1.02 5.72 -20.03
C VAL A 218 1.83 5.56 -18.73
N GLU A 219 3.16 5.58 -18.82
CA GLU A 219 4.04 5.50 -17.66
C GLU A 219 3.92 6.74 -16.75
N LEU A 220 3.78 7.93 -17.35
CA LEU A 220 3.62 9.17 -16.60
C LEU A 220 2.23 9.26 -15.95
N VAL A 221 1.18 8.74 -16.60
CA VAL A 221 -0.14 8.57 -16.00
C VAL A 221 -0.08 7.67 -14.77
N ALA A 222 0.60 6.52 -14.88
CA ALA A 222 0.75 5.59 -13.75
C ALA A 222 1.48 6.24 -12.57
N LEU A 223 2.54 7.02 -12.84
CA LEU A 223 3.31 7.72 -11.82
C LEU A 223 2.53 8.85 -11.13
N VAL A 224 1.77 9.66 -11.88
CA VAL A 224 0.93 10.73 -11.30
C VAL A 224 -0.23 10.14 -10.50
N ARG A 225 -0.80 9.00 -10.92
CA ARG A 225 -1.80 8.26 -10.12
C ARG A 225 -1.21 7.73 -8.82
N ALA A 226 -0.03 7.10 -8.89
CA ALA A 226 0.67 6.63 -7.70
C ALA A 226 0.94 7.80 -6.74
N TRP A 227 1.41 8.93 -7.26
CA TRP A 227 1.61 10.15 -6.46
C TRP A 227 0.32 10.65 -5.79
N LEU A 228 -0.81 10.70 -6.50
CA LEU A 228 -2.11 11.10 -5.93
C LEU A 228 -2.59 10.15 -4.82
N SER A 229 -2.31 8.85 -4.96
CA SER A 229 -2.74 7.84 -3.99
C SER A 229 -1.99 7.88 -2.66
N ILE A 230 -0.87 8.60 -2.61
CA ILE A 230 0.09 8.56 -1.51
C ILE A 230 -0.03 9.77 -0.56
N GLY A 231 -0.89 10.76 -0.86
CA GLY A 231 -0.85 12.07 -0.20
C GLY A 231 -1.99 12.48 0.74
N THR A 232 -3.26 12.18 0.48
CA THR A 232 -4.35 12.98 1.10
C THR A 232 -4.98 12.32 2.33
N GLY A 233 -4.61 12.80 3.53
CA GLY A 233 -5.32 12.55 4.78
C GLY A 233 -6.63 13.34 4.96
N ILE A 234 -7.29 13.80 3.88
CA ILE A 234 -8.60 14.46 3.92
C ILE A 234 -9.70 13.46 3.56
N THR A 235 -10.68 13.37 4.45
CA THR A 235 -11.88 12.54 4.39
C THR A 235 -12.82 12.94 3.25
N LEU A 236 -13.13 11.96 2.40
CA LEU A 236 -14.24 11.98 1.43
C LEU A 236 -15.57 12.32 2.11
N PRO A 237 -16.58 12.87 1.39
CA PRO A 237 -17.96 12.80 1.84
C PRO A 237 -18.35 11.32 1.96
N SER A 238 -18.22 10.81 3.18
CA SER A 238 -18.64 9.50 3.68
C SER A 238 -18.23 8.30 2.80
N ALA A 239 -16.93 8.01 2.77
CA ALA A 239 -16.43 6.64 2.69
C ALA A 239 -15.79 6.28 4.05
N PRO A 240 -16.11 5.13 4.67
CA PRO A 240 -15.61 4.76 5.98
C PRO A 240 -14.10 4.45 5.91
N SER A 241 -13.34 4.97 6.89
CA SER A 241 -11.97 4.58 7.30
C SER A 241 -11.01 4.04 6.23
N HIS A 242 -9.89 4.76 6.05
CA HIS A 242 -8.67 4.26 5.38
C HIS A 242 -8.34 2.84 5.85
N PRO A 243 -7.93 1.93 4.96
CA PRO A 243 -7.36 0.68 5.40
C PRO A 243 -5.98 1.03 5.98
N ASP A 244 -5.77 0.68 7.25
CA ASP A 244 -4.47 0.17 7.66
C ASP A 244 -4.00 -0.83 6.56
N PRO A 245 -2.73 -0.90 6.13
CA PRO A 245 -2.24 -1.99 5.25
C PRO A 245 -2.56 -3.41 5.79
N SER A 246 -3.05 -3.50 7.03
CA SER A 246 -3.68 -4.66 7.66
C SER A 246 -5.17 -4.90 7.31
N THR A 247 -5.83 -3.98 6.62
CA THR A 247 -7.29 -3.97 6.42
C THR A 247 -7.61 -4.47 5.02
N SER A 248 -8.14 -5.68 4.98
CA SER A 248 -8.56 -6.28 3.72
C SER A 248 -10.04 -6.00 3.48
N TYR A 249 -10.40 -5.55 2.27
CA TYR A 249 -11.79 -5.29 1.92
C TYR A 249 -12.47 -6.52 1.32
N VAL A 250 -13.72 -6.72 1.72
CA VAL A 250 -14.62 -7.74 1.19
C VAL A 250 -15.81 -7.04 0.53
N LEU A 251 -16.50 -7.72 -0.39
CA LEU A 251 -17.78 -7.19 -0.87
C LEU A 251 -18.75 -7.09 0.31
N ASP A 252 -19.56 -6.04 0.37
CA ASP A 252 -20.64 -5.98 1.36
C ASP A 252 -21.67 -7.09 1.11
N HIS A 253 -22.45 -7.42 2.13
CA HIS A 253 -23.42 -8.52 2.06
C HIS A 253 -24.40 -8.38 0.88
N GLN A 254 -24.84 -7.17 0.54
CA GLN A 254 -25.78 -6.96 -0.56
C GLN A 254 -25.12 -7.24 -1.91
N THR A 255 -23.88 -6.78 -2.08
CA THR A 255 -23.09 -6.98 -3.30
C THR A 255 -22.69 -8.46 -3.46
N GLN A 256 -22.42 -9.17 -2.35
CA GLN A 256 -22.24 -10.63 -2.36
C GLN A 256 -23.50 -11.35 -2.87
N LEU A 257 -24.70 -10.95 -2.41
CA LEU A 257 -25.96 -11.54 -2.92
C LEU A 257 -26.19 -11.27 -4.41
N GLU A 258 -25.86 -10.06 -4.88
CA GLU A 258 -25.93 -9.70 -6.29
C GLU A 258 -24.95 -10.52 -7.14
N LEU A 259 -23.71 -10.71 -6.66
CA LEU A 259 -22.73 -11.57 -7.30
C LEU A 259 -23.19 -13.03 -7.31
N LEU A 260 -23.74 -13.54 -6.20
CA LEU A 260 -24.24 -14.91 -6.11
C LEU A 260 -25.34 -15.16 -7.14
N ALA A 261 -26.31 -14.25 -7.24
CA ALA A 261 -27.38 -14.34 -8.23
C ALA A 261 -26.84 -14.32 -9.67
N TRP A 262 -25.77 -13.57 -9.92
CA TRP A 262 -25.12 -13.56 -11.24
C TRP A 262 -24.34 -14.85 -11.53
N ILE A 263 -23.65 -15.41 -10.52
CA ILE A 263 -22.91 -16.68 -10.63
C ILE A 263 -23.86 -17.85 -10.96
N GLU A 264 -25.11 -17.81 -10.54
CA GLU A 264 -26.13 -18.82 -10.88
C GLU A 264 -26.58 -18.76 -12.35
N THR A 265 -26.17 -17.74 -13.11
CA THR A 265 -26.48 -17.63 -14.55
C THR A 265 -25.59 -18.54 -15.41
N SER A 266 -26.03 -18.83 -16.63
CA SER A 266 -25.25 -19.66 -17.56
C SER A 266 -23.95 -19.02 -18.04
N VAL A 267 -23.80 -17.70 -17.90
CA VAL A 267 -22.60 -16.96 -18.32
C VAL A 267 -21.39 -17.40 -17.49
N PHE A 268 -21.60 -17.53 -16.18
CA PHE A 268 -20.54 -17.89 -15.23
C PHE A 268 -19.85 -19.21 -15.60
N ALA A 269 -20.62 -20.24 -15.93
CA ALA A 269 -20.11 -21.55 -16.28
C ALA A 269 -19.22 -21.56 -17.55
N SER A 270 -19.30 -20.51 -18.38
CA SER A 270 -18.49 -20.36 -19.59
C SER A 270 -17.17 -19.62 -19.37
N LEU A 271 -16.98 -19.03 -18.19
CA LEU A 271 -15.75 -18.30 -17.85
C LEU A 271 -14.57 -19.25 -17.63
N ASP A 272 -13.36 -18.69 -17.73
CA ASP A 272 -12.14 -19.39 -17.35
C ASP A 272 -12.18 -19.84 -15.88
N VAL A 273 -11.60 -20.99 -15.57
CA VAL A 273 -11.61 -21.59 -14.23
C VAL A 273 -10.99 -20.69 -13.17
N SER A 274 -9.95 -19.92 -13.52
CA SER A 274 -9.34 -18.96 -12.60
C SER A 274 -10.26 -17.78 -12.32
N ILE A 275 -11.05 -17.33 -13.30
CA ILE A 275 -12.05 -16.28 -13.09
C ILE A 275 -13.18 -16.82 -12.21
N GLN A 276 -13.67 -18.03 -12.50
CA GLN A 276 -14.71 -18.67 -11.68
C GLN A 276 -14.28 -18.80 -10.22
N ALA A 277 -13.06 -19.29 -9.98
CA ALA A 277 -12.47 -19.39 -8.66
C ALA A 277 -12.36 -18.02 -7.95
N SER A 278 -11.86 -16.99 -8.63
CA SER A 278 -11.73 -15.65 -8.07
C SER A 278 -13.07 -15.05 -7.67
N LEU A 279 -14.11 -15.26 -8.47
CA LEU A 279 -15.47 -14.81 -8.16
C LEU A 279 -16.09 -15.61 -6.99
N TYR A 280 -15.77 -16.91 -6.86
CA TYR A 280 -16.17 -17.69 -5.68
C TYR A 280 -15.49 -17.23 -4.38
N VAL A 281 -14.23 -16.79 -4.45
CA VAL A 281 -13.56 -16.14 -3.31
C VAL A 281 -14.29 -14.84 -2.96
N CYS A 282 -14.60 -14.02 -3.96
CA CYS A 282 -15.25 -12.72 -3.79
C CYS A 282 -16.65 -12.84 -3.17
N VAL A 283 -17.50 -13.73 -3.70
CA VAL A 283 -18.88 -13.95 -3.22
C VAL A 283 -18.94 -14.54 -1.81
N SER A 284 -17.87 -15.21 -1.39
CA SER A 284 -17.78 -15.82 -0.06
C SER A 284 -17.27 -14.85 1.01
N GLY A 285 -17.13 -13.56 0.68
CA GLY A 285 -16.55 -12.57 1.59
C GLY A 285 -15.03 -12.73 1.74
N GLY A 286 -14.36 -13.20 0.68
CA GLY A 286 -12.92 -13.26 0.58
C GLY A 286 -12.28 -11.94 0.17
N VAL A 287 -10.95 -11.86 0.30
CA VAL A 287 -10.15 -10.68 -0.05
C VAL A 287 -9.29 -10.97 -1.27
N SER A 288 -8.97 -9.94 -2.05
CA SER A 288 -8.20 -10.10 -3.30
C SER A 288 -6.79 -10.64 -3.05
N ALA A 289 -6.16 -10.28 -1.93
CA ALA A 289 -4.87 -10.81 -1.50
C ALA A 289 -4.86 -12.34 -1.26
N ALA A 290 -6.04 -12.97 -1.12
CA ALA A 290 -6.13 -14.42 -0.98
C ALA A 290 -5.86 -15.17 -2.30
N LEU A 291 -5.94 -14.47 -3.43
CA LEU A 291 -5.73 -15.03 -4.76
C LEU A 291 -4.26 -14.98 -5.18
N ASP A 292 -3.84 -15.96 -5.98
CA ASP A 292 -2.55 -15.90 -6.64
C ASP A 292 -2.50 -14.83 -7.74
N VAL A 293 -1.28 -14.50 -8.18
CA VAL A 293 -1.03 -13.46 -9.20
C VAL A 293 -1.69 -13.76 -10.56
N THR A 294 -1.84 -15.03 -10.92
CA THR A 294 -2.46 -15.47 -12.18
C THR A 294 -3.97 -15.31 -12.11
N ALA A 295 -4.59 -15.73 -11.01
CA ALA A 295 -6.02 -15.58 -10.76
C ALA A 295 -6.42 -14.10 -10.66
N LEU A 296 -5.58 -13.27 -10.02
CA LEU A 296 -5.73 -11.81 -9.99
C LEU A 296 -5.64 -11.19 -11.39
N ALA A 297 -4.62 -11.55 -12.16
CA ALA A 297 -4.43 -11.03 -13.51
C ALA A 297 -5.58 -11.44 -14.45
N ALA A 298 -6.05 -12.70 -14.36
CA ALA A 298 -7.17 -13.20 -15.14
C ALA A 298 -8.47 -12.46 -14.81
N LEU A 299 -8.79 -12.29 -13.52
CA LEU A 299 -9.99 -11.55 -13.12
C LEU A 299 -9.89 -10.07 -13.48
N THR A 300 -8.75 -9.42 -13.26
CA THR A 300 -8.52 -8.01 -13.64
C THR A 300 -8.72 -7.81 -15.14
N THR A 301 -8.15 -8.70 -15.96
CA THR A 301 -8.28 -8.63 -17.42
C THR A 301 -9.73 -8.84 -17.87
N TYR A 302 -10.47 -9.75 -17.23
CA TYR A 302 -11.88 -9.98 -17.53
C TYR A 302 -12.73 -8.76 -17.17
N VAL A 303 -12.57 -8.24 -15.96
CA VAL A 303 -13.40 -7.16 -15.41
C VAL A 303 -13.16 -5.84 -16.16
N SER A 304 -11.91 -5.51 -16.49
CA SER A 304 -11.58 -4.32 -17.29
C SER A 304 -11.72 -4.54 -18.80
N GLY A 305 -12.07 -5.76 -19.22
CA GLY A 305 -12.19 -6.14 -20.61
C GLY A 305 -13.54 -5.75 -21.24
N PRO A 306 -13.59 -5.55 -22.57
CA PRO A 306 -14.84 -5.19 -23.27
C PRO A 306 -15.88 -6.33 -23.27
N ASN A 307 -15.49 -7.54 -22.89
CA ASN A 307 -16.34 -8.72 -22.81
C ASN A 307 -16.79 -9.03 -21.36
N CYS A 308 -16.62 -8.08 -20.44
CA CYS A 308 -17.13 -8.22 -19.09
C CYS A 308 -18.67 -8.23 -19.13
N GLU A 309 -19.27 -9.33 -18.69
CA GLU A 309 -20.74 -9.50 -18.64
C GLU A 309 -21.32 -9.24 -17.25
N LEU A 310 -20.51 -8.71 -16.33
CA LEU A 310 -20.97 -8.27 -15.02
C LEU A 310 -21.82 -7.00 -15.16
N PRO A 311 -22.88 -6.84 -14.36
CA PRO A 311 -23.57 -5.55 -14.23
C PRO A 311 -22.58 -4.44 -13.85
N ALA A 312 -22.74 -3.24 -14.42
CA ALA A 312 -21.77 -2.14 -14.24
C ALA A 312 -21.47 -1.78 -12.77
N THR A 313 -22.48 -1.90 -11.88
CA THR A 313 -22.30 -1.69 -10.43
C THR A 313 -21.44 -2.79 -9.80
N LEU A 314 -21.72 -4.04 -10.13
CA LEU A 314 -20.97 -5.21 -9.65
C LEU A 314 -19.54 -5.22 -10.19
N GLN A 315 -19.37 -4.84 -11.46
CA GLN A 315 -18.07 -4.64 -12.08
C GLN A 315 -17.24 -3.62 -11.30
N ALA A 316 -17.80 -2.43 -11.02
CA ALA A 316 -17.10 -1.38 -10.28
C ALA A 316 -16.72 -1.82 -8.86
N SER A 317 -17.60 -2.54 -8.14
CA SER A 317 -17.27 -3.08 -6.80
C SER A 317 -16.17 -4.14 -6.85
N ILE A 318 -16.12 -4.97 -7.90
CA ILE A 318 -15.04 -5.96 -8.10
C ILE A 318 -13.72 -5.28 -8.49
N GLU A 319 -13.73 -4.20 -9.28
CA GLU A 319 -12.53 -3.40 -9.58
C GLU A 319 -11.95 -2.79 -8.30
N LEU A 320 -12.81 -2.23 -7.45
CA LEU A 320 -12.42 -1.72 -6.14
C LEU A 320 -11.87 -2.83 -5.22
N TRP A 321 -12.52 -4.00 -5.19
CA TRP A 321 -12.05 -5.18 -4.47
C TRP A 321 -10.66 -5.64 -4.93
N LEU A 322 -10.43 -5.71 -6.24
CA LEU A 322 -9.13 -6.08 -6.85
C LEU A 322 -8.04 -5.08 -6.48
N SER A 323 -8.39 -3.80 -6.42
CA SER A 323 -7.46 -2.75 -6.02
C SER A 323 -7.19 -2.69 -4.51
N ALA A 324 -7.96 -3.45 -3.70
CA ALA A 324 -7.95 -3.41 -2.25
C ALA A 324 -8.25 -2.00 -1.67
N TYR A 325 -9.17 -1.28 -2.31
CA TYR A 325 -9.63 0.04 -1.86
C TYR A 325 -11.04 -0.02 -1.28
N ALA A 326 -11.30 0.85 -0.30
CA ALA A 326 -12.66 1.13 0.16
C ALA A 326 -13.50 1.73 -0.97
N GLY A 327 -14.77 1.37 -1.03
CA GLY A 327 -15.73 1.99 -1.93
C GLY A 327 -17.12 1.39 -1.80
N VAL A 328 -18.02 1.83 -2.68
CA VAL A 328 -19.42 1.34 -2.68
C VAL A 328 -19.45 -0.14 -3.04
N GLY A 329 -20.17 -0.92 -2.25
CA GLY A 329 -20.23 -2.36 -2.40
C GLY A 329 -19.14 -3.11 -1.65
N LEU A 330 -18.31 -2.42 -0.84
CA LEU A 330 -17.28 -3.03 0.00
C LEU A 330 -17.44 -2.66 1.48
N GLU A 331 -16.99 -3.58 2.32
CA GLU A 331 -16.83 -3.39 3.75
C GLU A 331 -15.46 -3.89 4.21
N VAL A 332 -15.04 -3.43 5.40
CA VAL A 332 -13.82 -3.94 6.03
C VAL A 332 -14.05 -5.40 6.42
N GLY A 333 -13.17 -6.29 5.98
CA GLY A 333 -13.13 -7.66 6.47
C GLY A 333 -12.84 -7.66 7.96
N THR A 334 -13.75 -8.22 8.76
CA THR A 334 -13.59 -8.34 10.21
C THR A 334 -13.48 -9.79 10.62
N ALA A 335 -12.61 -10.08 11.57
CA ALA A 335 -12.67 -11.30 12.36
C ALA A 335 -12.19 -11.01 13.79
N ILE A 336 -13.12 -11.06 14.75
CA ILE A 336 -12.86 -10.70 16.14
C ILE A 336 -11.95 -11.73 16.83
N ASP A 337 -11.92 -12.96 16.33
CA ASP A 337 -11.26 -14.12 16.96
C ASP A 337 -10.13 -14.75 16.13
N ALA A 338 -9.78 -14.20 14.96
CA ALA A 338 -8.83 -14.81 14.01
C ALA A 338 -7.35 -14.56 14.28
N TYR A 339 -7.04 -13.64 15.20
CA TYR A 339 -5.69 -13.07 15.33
C TYR A 339 -4.59 -14.11 15.57
N ALA A 340 -4.91 -15.20 16.27
CA ALA A 340 -3.94 -16.24 16.60
C ALA A 340 -3.46 -17.02 15.37
N TYR A 341 -4.37 -17.53 14.54
CA TYR A 341 -3.99 -18.28 13.34
C TYR A 341 -3.56 -17.37 12.18
N VAL A 342 -4.03 -16.12 12.13
CA VAL A 342 -3.53 -15.13 11.16
C VAL A 342 -2.03 -14.90 11.37
N ASN A 343 -1.60 -14.66 12.61
CA ASN A 343 -0.18 -14.48 12.91
C ASN A 343 0.63 -15.76 12.65
N ALA A 344 0.10 -16.91 13.06
CA ALA A 344 0.75 -18.18 12.75
C ALA A 344 0.88 -18.40 11.24
N GLY A 345 -0.11 -17.98 10.45
CA GLY A 345 -0.07 -17.99 8.99
C GLY A 345 1.08 -17.18 8.42
N VAL A 346 1.31 -15.96 8.93
CA VAL A 346 2.46 -15.12 8.54
C VAL A 346 3.79 -15.81 8.87
N ASP A 347 3.90 -16.39 10.06
CA ASP A 347 5.09 -17.13 10.46
C ASP A 347 5.31 -18.35 9.55
N ILE A 348 4.25 -19.10 9.23
CA ILE A 348 4.30 -20.27 8.34
C ILE A 348 4.68 -19.88 6.90
N GLU A 349 4.15 -18.77 6.38
CA GLU A 349 4.50 -18.25 5.06
C GLU A 349 6.00 -17.95 4.96
N ALA A 350 6.57 -17.32 6.00
CA ALA A 350 8.00 -17.01 6.04
C ALA A 350 8.91 -18.26 6.04
N GLU A 351 8.36 -19.43 6.37
CA GLU A 351 9.09 -20.69 6.43
C GLU A 351 9.16 -21.44 5.09
N VAL A 352 8.46 -20.96 4.05
CA VAL A 352 8.51 -21.53 2.69
C VAL A 352 8.74 -20.43 1.66
N ASP A 353 9.82 -20.53 0.90
CA ASP A 353 10.11 -19.53 -0.13
C ASP A 353 9.20 -19.64 -1.36
N ILE A 354 9.23 -18.63 -2.22
CA ILE A 354 8.42 -18.56 -3.45
C ILE A 354 8.70 -19.70 -4.44
N SER A 355 9.83 -20.40 -4.31
CA SER A 355 10.20 -21.53 -5.14
C SER A 355 9.75 -22.86 -4.54
N GLY A 356 9.18 -22.84 -3.33
CA GLY A 356 8.72 -24.03 -2.62
C GLY A 356 9.80 -24.71 -1.79
N HIS A 357 10.91 -24.04 -1.45
CA HIS A 357 11.89 -24.58 -0.51
C HIS A 357 11.56 -24.19 0.93
N LEU A 358 11.82 -25.10 1.87
CA LEU A 358 11.76 -24.79 3.29
C LEU A 358 12.90 -23.85 3.69
N SER A 359 12.64 -22.97 4.65
CA SER A 359 13.68 -22.16 5.28
C SER A 359 14.74 -23.05 5.96
N THR A 360 15.90 -22.47 6.25
CA THR A 360 16.95 -23.16 7.03
C THR A 360 16.45 -23.59 8.41
N ALA A 361 15.59 -22.79 9.04
CA ALA A 361 15.05 -23.10 10.37
C ALA A 361 14.09 -24.30 10.30
N SER A 362 13.11 -24.25 9.39
CA SER A 362 12.18 -25.36 9.19
C SER A 362 12.88 -26.64 8.73
N SER A 363 13.84 -26.54 7.81
CA SER A 363 14.65 -27.69 7.37
C SER A 363 15.39 -28.35 8.55
N SER A 364 15.96 -27.53 9.44
CA SER A 364 16.63 -28.01 10.66
C SER A 364 15.65 -28.67 11.64
N ASN A 365 14.46 -28.10 11.83
CA ASN A 365 13.42 -28.65 12.70
C ASN A 365 12.94 -30.01 12.19
N VAL A 366 12.66 -30.12 10.90
CA VAL A 366 12.25 -31.39 10.26
C VAL A 366 13.36 -32.44 10.35
N SER A 367 14.63 -32.07 10.08
CA SER A 367 15.77 -32.98 10.23
C SER A 367 15.96 -33.47 11.67
N SER A 368 15.79 -32.59 12.65
CA SER A 368 15.87 -32.92 14.08
C SER A 368 14.75 -33.87 14.50
N PHE A 369 13.53 -33.64 13.99
CA PHE A 369 12.41 -34.54 14.20
C PHE A 369 12.67 -35.93 13.60
N CYS A 370 13.14 -36.01 12.35
CA CYS A 370 13.47 -37.29 11.71
C CYS A 370 14.53 -38.07 12.51
N SER A 371 15.52 -37.37 13.06
CA SER A 371 16.58 -38.00 13.86
C SER A 371 16.07 -38.55 15.20
N SER A 372 15.02 -37.96 15.77
CA SER A 372 14.48 -38.34 17.09
C SER A 372 13.32 -39.31 17.03
N HIS A 373 12.50 -39.25 15.97
CA HIS A 373 11.25 -40.02 15.85
C HIS A 373 11.19 -40.90 14.58
N GLY A 374 12.22 -40.89 13.73
CA GLY A 374 12.20 -41.53 12.42
C GLY A 374 11.96 -43.04 12.44
N GLU A 375 12.43 -43.77 13.47
CA GLU A 375 12.26 -45.22 13.57
C GLU A 375 10.78 -45.66 13.70
N GLY A 376 9.90 -44.76 14.14
CA GLY A 376 8.46 -45.03 14.31
C GLY A 376 7.59 -44.57 13.15
N LEU A 377 8.16 -43.94 12.12
CA LEU A 377 7.40 -43.35 11.03
C LEU A 377 7.22 -44.32 9.85
N PRO A 378 6.09 -44.25 9.13
CA PRO A 378 5.95 -44.94 7.85
C PRO A 378 7.06 -44.52 6.88
N THR A 379 7.59 -45.46 6.09
CA THR A 379 8.74 -45.23 5.21
C THR A 379 8.52 -44.05 4.25
N HIS A 380 7.36 -44.00 3.59
CA HIS A 380 7.01 -42.89 2.70
C HIS A 380 7.00 -41.52 3.41
N VAL A 381 6.52 -41.47 4.65
CA VAL A 381 6.49 -40.22 5.44
C VAL A 381 7.92 -39.80 5.77
N LEU A 382 8.74 -40.73 6.28
CA LEU A 382 10.14 -40.45 6.62
C LEU A 382 10.93 -39.98 5.39
N ASP A 383 10.74 -40.61 4.24
CA ASP A 383 11.40 -40.23 2.99
C ASP A 383 11.00 -38.83 2.54
N CYS A 384 9.72 -38.47 2.63
CA CYS A 384 9.26 -37.11 2.30
C CYS A 384 9.84 -36.05 3.24
N LEU A 385 9.89 -36.32 4.54
CA LEU A 385 10.45 -35.40 5.53
C LEU A 385 11.97 -35.21 5.33
N ASN A 386 12.69 -36.28 5.03
CA ASN A 386 14.11 -36.21 4.68
C ASN A 386 14.33 -35.43 3.37
N HIS A 387 13.50 -35.65 2.35
CA HIS A 387 13.54 -34.91 1.10
C HIS A 387 13.33 -33.41 1.33
N ALA A 388 12.28 -33.04 2.08
CA ALA A 388 11.98 -31.64 2.40
C ALA A 388 13.11 -30.96 3.19
N SER A 389 13.64 -31.62 4.24
CA SER A 389 14.72 -31.06 5.07
C SER A 389 16.08 -30.94 4.36
N GLN A 390 16.25 -31.64 3.23
CA GLN A 390 17.44 -31.53 2.37
C GLN A 390 17.27 -30.48 1.26
N GLY A 391 16.18 -29.71 1.29
CA GLY A 391 15.87 -28.69 0.30
C GLY A 391 15.17 -29.23 -0.96
N GLY A 392 14.66 -30.45 -0.92
CA GLY A 392 13.85 -31.01 -2.00
C GLY A 392 12.50 -30.29 -2.17
N LEU A 393 11.98 -30.28 -3.40
CA LEU A 393 10.68 -29.68 -3.71
C LEU A 393 9.57 -30.72 -3.62
N ALA A 394 8.38 -30.31 -3.17
CA ALA A 394 7.23 -31.20 -3.06
C ALA A 394 6.78 -31.76 -4.42
N ILE A 395 7.00 -31.02 -5.51
CA ILE A 395 6.68 -31.46 -6.88
C ILE A 395 7.48 -32.69 -7.31
N ASP A 396 8.62 -32.95 -6.67
CA ASP A 396 9.46 -34.12 -6.96
C ASP A 396 8.93 -35.40 -6.27
N LEU A 397 7.93 -35.28 -5.39
CA LEU A 397 7.36 -36.42 -4.70
C LEU A 397 6.44 -37.24 -5.61
N GLU A 398 6.47 -38.55 -5.43
CA GLU A 398 5.46 -39.43 -5.99
C GLU A 398 4.11 -39.20 -5.28
N ILE A 399 3.00 -39.35 -6.03
CA ILE A 399 1.65 -39.08 -5.51
C ILE A 399 1.32 -39.89 -4.27
N GLU A 400 1.77 -41.15 -4.18
CA GLU A 400 1.54 -42.02 -3.03
C GLU A 400 2.30 -41.52 -1.79
N ALA A 401 3.52 -41.02 -1.97
CA ALA A 401 4.33 -40.46 -0.90
C ALA A 401 3.73 -39.13 -0.39
N ALA A 402 3.25 -38.29 -1.31
CA ALA A 402 2.56 -37.05 -0.96
C ALA A 402 1.23 -37.30 -0.23
N ILE A 403 0.42 -38.28 -0.68
CA ILE A 403 -0.80 -38.70 0.04
C ILE A 403 -0.45 -39.20 1.43
N ALA A 404 0.58 -40.03 1.57
CA ALA A 404 1.02 -40.55 2.86
C ALA A 404 1.46 -39.43 3.81
N LEU A 405 2.23 -38.44 3.31
CA LEU A 405 2.62 -37.29 4.11
C LEU A 405 1.41 -36.42 4.48
N ALA A 406 0.54 -36.08 3.53
CA ALA A 406 -0.65 -35.26 3.82
C ALA A 406 -1.57 -35.92 4.85
N THR A 407 -1.78 -37.24 4.75
CA THR A 407 -2.54 -38.03 5.72
C THR A 407 -1.89 -37.99 7.09
N PHE A 408 -0.56 -38.20 7.16
CA PHE A 408 0.20 -38.11 8.41
C PHE A 408 0.14 -36.72 9.04
N LEU A 409 0.16 -35.65 8.24
CA LEU A 409 0.08 -34.27 8.72
C LEU A 409 -1.33 -33.91 9.20
N ALA A 410 -2.37 -34.53 8.65
CA ALA A 410 -3.76 -34.32 9.03
C ALA A 410 -4.16 -35.09 10.31
N ASP A 411 -3.48 -36.19 10.62
CA ASP A 411 -3.78 -37.03 11.80
C ASP A 411 -3.55 -36.25 13.11
N GLU A 412 -4.53 -36.26 14.02
CA GLU A 412 -4.43 -35.60 15.34
C GLU A 412 -3.28 -36.14 16.18
N SER A 413 -2.89 -37.40 15.98
CA SER A 413 -1.80 -38.09 16.67
C SER A 413 -0.42 -37.76 16.09
N CYS A 414 -0.35 -36.91 15.06
CA CYS A 414 0.92 -36.51 14.46
C CYS A 414 1.83 -35.85 15.52
N PRO A 415 3.03 -36.39 15.77
CA PRO A 415 3.92 -35.92 16.84
C PRO A 415 4.70 -34.66 16.46
N LEU A 416 4.59 -34.18 15.23
CA LEU A 416 5.18 -32.92 14.81
C LEU A 416 4.48 -31.75 15.51
N GLU A 417 5.24 -30.71 15.83
CA GLU A 417 4.68 -29.45 16.30
C GLU A 417 3.71 -28.86 15.26
N ALA A 418 2.59 -28.29 15.73
CA ALA A 418 1.51 -27.76 14.89
C ALA A 418 2.01 -26.81 13.78
N THR A 419 2.90 -25.88 14.12
CA THR A 419 3.47 -24.94 13.15
C THR A 419 4.30 -25.65 12.08
N VAL A 420 5.13 -26.63 12.46
CA VAL A 420 5.92 -27.43 11.52
C VAL A 420 5.02 -28.30 10.63
N ARG A 421 3.92 -28.85 11.18
CA ARG A 421 2.92 -29.57 10.40
C ARG A 421 2.29 -28.68 9.34
N ALA A 422 1.89 -27.47 9.73
CA ALA A 422 1.30 -26.49 8.83
C ALA A 422 2.29 -26.02 7.75
N THR A 423 3.56 -25.77 8.10
CA THR A 423 4.61 -25.47 7.13
C THR A 423 4.79 -26.58 6.09
N LEU A 424 4.82 -27.85 6.52
CA LEU A 424 4.94 -28.98 5.60
C LEU A 424 3.69 -29.15 4.73
N LEU A 425 2.51 -28.79 5.24
CA LEU A 425 1.27 -28.79 4.46
C LEU A 425 1.30 -27.70 3.37
N VAL A 426 1.79 -26.50 3.69
CA VAL A 426 2.00 -25.42 2.71
C VAL A 426 3.04 -25.83 1.67
N TRP A 427 4.17 -26.41 2.09
CA TRP A 427 5.19 -26.94 1.20
C TRP A 427 4.61 -27.96 0.21
N LEU A 428 3.79 -28.91 0.69
CA LEU A 428 3.05 -29.84 -0.18
C LEU A 428 2.13 -29.12 -1.18
N SER A 429 1.40 -28.09 -0.72
CA SER A 429 0.47 -27.34 -1.57
C SER A 429 1.15 -26.65 -2.76
N ILE A 430 2.40 -26.21 -2.60
CA ILE A 430 3.18 -25.58 -3.68
C ILE A 430 3.62 -26.62 -4.72
N GLY A 431 3.84 -27.86 -4.30
CA GLY A 431 4.21 -28.97 -5.18
C GLY A 431 3.17 -29.35 -6.23
N GLY A 432 1.92 -28.86 -6.11
CA GLY A 432 0.92 -28.91 -7.18
C GLY A 432 0.48 -30.32 -7.58
N LEU A 433 0.47 -31.26 -6.65
CA LEU A 433 0.18 -32.66 -6.94
C LEU A 433 -1.33 -32.90 -7.09
N LYS A 434 -1.87 -32.63 -8.28
CA LYS A 434 -3.24 -32.99 -8.74
C LYS A 434 -4.39 -32.32 -7.98
N GLY A 435 -4.60 -31.01 -8.16
CA GLY A 435 -5.72 -30.27 -7.56
C GLY A 435 -6.99 -31.11 -7.27
N VAL A 436 -7.30 -31.26 -5.99
CA VAL A 436 -8.42 -32.06 -5.46
C VAL A 436 -9.57 -31.15 -5.08
N THR A 437 -10.80 -31.66 -5.23
CA THR A 437 -12.03 -31.01 -4.77
C THR A 437 -12.59 -31.76 -3.57
N LEU A 438 -13.30 -31.05 -2.69
CA LEU A 438 -13.94 -31.67 -1.53
C LEU A 438 -15.10 -32.61 -1.92
N GLY A 439 -15.33 -33.63 -1.10
CA GLY A 439 -16.50 -34.51 -1.19
C GLY A 439 -17.81 -33.76 -0.86
N ALA A 440 -18.92 -34.17 -1.46
CA ALA A 440 -20.21 -33.50 -1.29
C ALA A 440 -20.73 -33.51 0.16
N ASP A 441 -20.39 -34.55 0.91
CA ASP A 441 -20.62 -34.71 2.35
C ASP A 441 -19.84 -33.67 3.16
N VAL A 442 -18.54 -33.52 2.91
CA VAL A 442 -17.69 -32.52 3.56
C VAL A 442 -18.16 -31.10 3.23
N ILE A 443 -18.52 -30.85 1.97
CA ILE A 443 -19.08 -29.56 1.53
C ILE A 443 -20.36 -29.22 2.32
N ALA A 444 -21.24 -30.20 2.54
CA ALA A 444 -22.48 -29.99 3.28
C ALA A 444 -22.20 -29.63 4.75
N VAL A 445 -21.21 -30.27 5.39
CA VAL A 445 -20.82 -29.96 6.77
C VAL A 445 -20.25 -28.55 6.89
N ILE A 446 -19.33 -28.16 6.01
CA ILE A 446 -18.73 -26.81 6.03
C ILE A 446 -19.81 -25.74 5.79
N LYS A 447 -20.71 -25.94 4.83
CA LYS A 447 -21.84 -25.01 4.59
C LYS A 447 -22.74 -24.88 5.81
N ALA A 448 -23.09 -25.99 6.45
CA ALA A 448 -23.89 -25.98 7.68
C ALA A 448 -23.18 -25.25 8.84
N ALA A 449 -21.86 -25.41 8.97
CA ALA A 449 -21.08 -24.68 9.98
C ALA A 449 -21.03 -23.17 9.70
N VAL A 450 -20.87 -22.79 8.43
CA VAL A 450 -20.94 -21.39 7.97
C VAL A 450 -22.30 -20.78 8.30
N ASP A 451 -23.40 -21.47 7.98
CA ASP A 451 -24.76 -21.03 8.28
C ASP A 451 -25.03 -20.94 9.81
N ALA A 452 -24.35 -21.77 10.60
CA ALA A 452 -24.43 -21.76 12.06
C ALA A 452 -23.64 -20.61 12.72
N GLY A 453 -22.92 -19.81 11.93
CA GLY A 453 -22.22 -18.60 12.40
C GLY A 453 -20.70 -18.68 12.34
N LEU A 454 -20.10 -19.80 11.90
CA LEU A 454 -18.64 -19.93 11.77
C LEU A 454 -18.04 -18.79 10.93
N ALA A 455 -18.74 -18.35 9.87
CA ALA A 455 -18.25 -17.29 9.01
C ALA A 455 -17.90 -15.99 9.76
N ALA A 456 -18.60 -15.65 10.85
CA ALA A 456 -18.31 -14.45 11.63
C ALA A 456 -17.00 -14.55 12.44
N GLU A 457 -16.54 -15.77 12.71
CA GLU A 457 -15.31 -16.06 13.47
C GLU A 457 -14.09 -16.23 12.55
N LEU A 458 -14.33 -16.51 11.26
CA LEU A 458 -13.28 -16.65 10.25
C LEU A 458 -12.75 -15.31 9.76
N SER A 459 -11.43 -15.24 9.58
CA SER A 459 -10.79 -14.22 8.76
C SER A 459 -11.38 -14.23 7.35
N SER A 460 -11.32 -13.09 6.68
CA SER A 460 -11.78 -12.98 5.30
C SER A 460 -10.96 -13.85 4.34
N VAL A 461 -9.66 -14.07 4.61
CA VAL A 461 -8.82 -14.96 3.82
C VAL A 461 -9.31 -16.42 3.91
N VAL A 462 -9.50 -16.94 5.13
CA VAL A 462 -9.98 -18.31 5.34
C VAL A 462 -11.42 -18.47 4.83
N ARG A 463 -12.27 -17.45 5.03
CA ARG A 463 -13.65 -17.46 4.51
C ARG A 463 -13.69 -17.56 2.99
N GLY A 464 -12.87 -16.76 2.29
CA GLY A 464 -12.70 -16.83 0.85
C GLY A 464 -12.20 -18.20 0.39
N ALA A 465 -11.20 -18.76 1.07
CA ALA A 465 -10.61 -20.06 0.75
C ALA A 465 -11.59 -21.24 0.98
N LEU A 466 -12.32 -21.26 2.09
CA LEU A 466 -13.34 -22.28 2.32
C LEU A 466 -14.52 -22.11 1.36
N GLY A 467 -14.90 -20.88 1.06
CA GLY A 467 -15.88 -20.53 0.03
C GLY A 467 -15.53 -21.10 -1.34
N LEU A 468 -14.27 -20.94 -1.75
CA LEU A 468 -13.71 -21.56 -2.93
C LEU A 468 -13.83 -23.11 -2.87
N ALA A 469 -13.43 -23.72 -1.75
CA ALA A 469 -13.46 -25.18 -1.57
C ALA A 469 -14.88 -25.77 -1.67
N VAL A 470 -15.87 -25.15 -1.01
CA VAL A 470 -17.27 -25.62 -1.00
C VAL A 470 -18.00 -25.42 -2.32
N ASN A 471 -17.42 -24.64 -3.23
CA ASN A 471 -17.89 -24.47 -4.61
C ASN A 471 -17.12 -25.37 -5.60
N GLY A 472 -16.39 -26.36 -5.10
CA GLY A 472 -15.75 -27.40 -5.93
C GLY A 472 -14.53 -26.93 -6.70
N GLN A 473 -13.89 -25.84 -6.26
CA GLN A 473 -12.66 -25.34 -6.85
C GLN A 473 -11.43 -25.89 -6.11
N VAL A 474 -10.27 -25.84 -6.79
CA VAL A 474 -9.00 -26.34 -6.25
C VAL A 474 -8.24 -25.22 -5.53
N ALA A 475 -7.45 -25.57 -4.51
CA ALA A 475 -6.65 -24.61 -3.75
C ALA A 475 -5.52 -23.93 -4.56
N ALA A 476 -5.24 -24.40 -5.79
CA ALA A 476 -4.15 -23.90 -6.62
C ALA A 476 -4.26 -22.41 -6.98
N VAL A 477 -5.46 -21.85 -6.96
CA VAL A 477 -5.74 -20.42 -7.24
C VAL A 477 -5.45 -19.49 -6.06
N LEU A 478 -5.15 -20.05 -4.89
CA LEU A 478 -4.84 -19.29 -3.68
C LEU A 478 -3.36 -18.90 -3.64
N SER A 479 -3.08 -17.71 -3.09
CA SER A 479 -1.72 -17.25 -2.79
C SER A 479 -1.07 -18.13 -1.71
N VAL A 480 0.26 -18.12 -1.65
CA VAL A 480 1.00 -18.86 -0.60
C VAL A 480 0.61 -18.38 0.79
N ALA A 481 0.48 -17.05 0.98
CA ALA A 481 -0.03 -16.44 2.20
C ALA A 481 -1.41 -17.00 2.62
N ALA A 482 -2.36 -17.08 1.67
CA ALA A 482 -3.68 -17.63 1.97
C ALA A 482 -3.63 -19.10 2.34
N ARG A 483 -2.79 -19.89 1.67
CA ARG A 483 -2.61 -21.31 2.01
C ARG A 483 -1.98 -21.48 3.39
N ALA A 484 -1.03 -20.61 3.76
CA ALA A 484 -0.42 -20.62 5.08
C ALA A 484 -1.42 -20.27 6.18
N GLU A 485 -2.28 -19.28 5.96
CA GLU A 485 -3.32 -18.93 6.90
C GLU A 485 -4.37 -20.03 7.06
N VAL A 486 -4.78 -20.68 5.95
CA VAL A 486 -5.68 -21.85 6.02
C VAL A 486 -5.00 -23.02 6.74
N ALA A 487 -3.72 -23.30 6.50
CA ALA A 487 -2.99 -24.34 7.20
C ALA A 487 -2.89 -24.05 8.71
N ALA A 488 -2.66 -22.78 9.09
CA ALA A 488 -2.66 -22.33 10.47
C ALA A 488 -4.04 -22.52 11.12
N PHE A 489 -5.10 -22.13 10.42
CA PHE A 489 -6.48 -22.32 10.87
C PHE A 489 -6.81 -23.80 11.13
N LEU A 490 -6.34 -24.71 10.26
CA LEU A 490 -6.63 -26.14 10.38
C LEU A 490 -5.82 -26.84 11.46
N LEU A 491 -4.55 -26.47 11.65
CA LEU A 491 -3.60 -27.27 12.45
C LEU A 491 -3.07 -26.56 13.70
N VAL A 492 -3.16 -25.23 13.77
CA VAL A 492 -2.66 -24.43 14.90
C VAL A 492 -3.81 -23.88 15.75
N ASP A 493 -4.95 -23.55 15.15
CA ASP A 493 -6.10 -23.05 15.91
C ASP A 493 -6.77 -24.17 16.72
N VAL A 494 -6.65 -24.07 18.05
CA VAL A 494 -7.24 -25.03 18.99
C VAL A 494 -8.78 -24.98 18.97
N LYS A 495 -9.39 -23.90 18.46
CA LYS A 495 -10.85 -23.77 18.41
C LYS A 495 -11.49 -24.57 17.27
N ILE A 496 -10.73 -24.98 16.24
CA ILE A 496 -11.32 -25.61 15.06
C ILE A 496 -12.00 -26.95 15.36
N GLY A 497 -11.44 -27.75 16.27
CA GLY A 497 -11.99 -29.05 16.66
C GLY A 497 -13.32 -28.98 17.42
N ALA A 498 -13.76 -27.77 17.84
CA ALA A 498 -15.09 -27.55 18.39
C ALA A 498 -16.14 -27.29 17.29
N VAL A 499 -15.71 -27.00 16.06
CA VAL A 499 -16.56 -26.55 14.95
C VAL A 499 -16.57 -27.55 13.80
N LEU A 500 -15.39 -28.06 13.41
CA LEU A 500 -15.23 -29.07 12.37
C LEU A 500 -14.69 -30.35 13.00
N ASP A 501 -15.26 -31.50 12.64
CA ASP A 501 -14.73 -32.78 13.05
C ASP A 501 -13.39 -33.11 12.35
N VAL A 502 -12.69 -34.09 12.89
CA VAL A 502 -11.36 -34.51 12.41
C VAL A 502 -11.36 -34.95 10.95
N ASP A 503 -12.43 -35.58 10.47
CA ASP A 503 -12.52 -36.08 9.09
C ASP A 503 -12.70 -34.92 8.11
N VAL A 504 -13.45 -33.89 8.51
CA VAL A 504 -13.59 -32.63 7.75
C VAL A 504 -12.26 -31.89 7.71
N VAL A 505 -11.58 -31.72 8.84
CA VAL A 505 -10.26 -31.06 8.90
C VAL A 505 -9.27 -31.77 7.97
N ALA A 506 -9.21 -33.10 8.04
CA ALA A 506 -8.33 -33.87 7.19
C ALA A 506 -8.69 -33.76 5.70
N SER A 507 -9.98 -33.74 5.36
CA SER A 507 -10.43 -33.52 3.99
C SER A 507 -10.01 -32.15 3.45
N VAL A 508 -10.07 -31.10 4.27
CA VAL A 508 -9.60 -29.75 3.89
C VAL A 508 -8.06 -29.72 3.79
N CYS A 509 -7.32 -30.42 4.65
CA CYS A 509 -5.87 -30.59 4.49
C CYS A 509 -5.52 -31.28 3.15
N GLY A 510 -6.28 -32.30 2.75
CA GLY A 510 -6.13 -32.94 1.44
C GLY A 510 -6.41 -32.00 0.28
N TRP A 511 -7.51 -31.24 0.36
CA TRP A 511 -7.82 -30.20 -0.62
C TRP A 511 -6.71 -29.14 -0.73
N LEU A 512 -6.19 -28.66 0.40
CA LEU A 512 -5.15 -27.63 0.45
C LEU A 512 -3.83 -28.11 -0.13
N SER A 513 -3.39 -29.31 0.24
CA SER A 513 -2.18 -29.96 -0.30
C SER A 513 -2.32 -30.40 -1.76
N GLY A 514 -3.56 -30.41 -2.26
CA GLY A 514 -3.89 -30.89 -3.59
C GLY A 514 -3.96 -32.42 -3.70
N VAL A 515 -3.76 -33.18 -2.62
CA VAL A 515 -3.79 -34.65 -2.67
C VAL A 515 -5.00 -35.23 -1.94
N GLY A 516 -5.60 -36.28 -2.52
CA GLY A 516 -6.80 -36.88 -1.97
C GLY A 516 -6.44 -37.71 -0.74
N ILE A 517 -6.87 -37.26 0.44
CA ILE A 517 -6.78 -38.03 1.67
C ILE A 517 -8.05 -38.87 1.78
N SER A 518 -7.91 -40.19 1.80
CA SER A 518 -9.00 -41.12 2.07
C SER A 518 -8.83 -41.66 3.49
N HIS A 519 -9.82 -41.42 4.35
CA HIS A 519 -9.92 -42.04 5.66
C HIS A 519 -10.59 -43.41 5.60
#